data_AF-A0A7S3RPQ3-F1
#
_entry.id   AF-A0A7S3RPQ3-F1
#
_cell.length_a   1.000
_cell.length_b   1.000
_cell.length_c   1.000
_cell.angle_alpha   90.00
_cell.angle_beta   90.00
_cell.angle_gamma   90.00
#
_symmetry.space_group_name_H-M   'P 1'
#
loop_
_entity.id
_entity.type
_entity.pdbx_description
1 polymer ?
#
loop_
_entity_poly.entity_id
_entity_poly.type
_entity_poly.pdbx_seq_one_letter_code
_entity_poly.pdbx_strand_id
1 'polypeptide(L)'
;ILGHELERVSKFADIEATAIRTQLDKLEADATRGQGGDQEALLKSLDMIGDQIVDLKGFALLNFTGFRKILKKYDKWSKSSVLPWFMAMVVKAPLMSIDFDAFIQSLNRCAMAIGIRKSSGPSTATTMNGNLTFLVDPQDAMRARIALAKNLIIAPGSQ
;
A
#
# COMPACT_ATOMS: atom_id res chain seq x y z
N ILE A 1 -23.19 11.26 -14.69
CA ILE A 1 -22.48 11.86 -13.53
C ILE A 1 -21.71 10.80 -12.75
N LEU A 2 -22.33 9.88 -12.02
CA LEU A 2 -21.58 8.89 -11.19
C LEU A 2 -20.58 8.03 -11.99
N GLY A 3 -20.92 7.62 -13.21
CA GLY A 3 -19.98 6.89 -14.07
C GLY A 3 -18.73 7.70 -14.43
N HIS A 4 -18.89 9.00 -14.72
CA HIS A 4 -17.78 9.90 -15.03
C HIS A 4 -16.90 10.15 -13.79
N GLU A 5 -17.49 10.24 -12.60
CA GLU A 5 -16.74 10.33 -11.34
C GLU A 5 -15.95 9.06 -11.06
N LEU A 6 -16.54 7.89 -11.30
CA LEU A 6 -15.84 6.60 -11.17
C LEU A 6 -14.65 6.52 -12.12
N GLU A 7 -14.83 6.95 -13.37
CA GLU A 7 -13.74 7.01 -14.36
C GLU A 7 -12.63 7.99 -13.92
N ARG A 8 -13.01 9.19 -13.46
CA ARG A 8 -12.05 10.20 -12.98
C ARG A 8 -11.23 9.70 -11.79
N VAL A 9 -11.88 9.10 -10.80
CA VAL A 9 -11.22 8.54 -9.61
C VAL A 9 -10.32 7.37 -9.99
N SER A 10 -10.76 6.52 -10.93
CA SER A 10 -9.95 5.39 -11.40
C SER A 10 -8.69 5.87 -12.13
N LYS A 11 -8.82 6.82 -13.07
CA LYS A 11 -7.67 7.42 -13.77
C LYS A 11 -6.65 8.03 -12.83
N PHE A 12 -7.13 8.77 -11.81
CA PHE A 12 -6.23 9.33 -10.79
C PHE A 12 -5.45 8.23 -10.06
N ALA A 13 -6.13 7.18 -9.63
CA ALA A 13 -5.50 6.09 -8.91
C ALA A 13 -4.52 5.29 -9.78
N ASP A 14 -4.81 5.11 -11.08
CA ASP A 14 -3.90 4.47 -12.03
C ASP A 14 -2.64 5.30 -12.27
N ILE A 15 -2.77 6.63 -12.37
CA ILE A 15 -1.64 7.56 -12.49
C ILE A 15 -0.75 7.48 -11.25
N GLU A 16 -1.36 7.55 -10.05
CA GLU A 16 -0.62 7.50 -8.79
C GLU A 16 0.07 6.14 -8.61
N ALA A 17 -0.63 5.04 -8.92
CA ALA A 17 -0.05 3.69 -8.91
C ALA A 17 1.15 3.57 -9.86
N THR A 18 1.06 4.17 -11.05
CA THR A 18 2.16 4.16 -12.04
C THR A 18 3.34 5.02 -11.57
N ALA A 19 3.07 6.16 -10.93
CA ALA A 19 4.09 6.99 -10.31
C ALA A 19 4.86 6.24 -9.22
N ILE A 20 4.13 5.54 -8.32
CA ILE A 20 4.72 4.71 -7.26
C ILE A 20 5.58 3.58 -7.86
N ARG A 21 5.11 2.88 -8.91
CA ARG A 21 5.93 1.86 -9.61
C ARG A 21 7.23 2.45 -10.14
N THR A 22 7.13 3.56 -10.84
CA THR A 22 8.29 4.24 -11.43
C THR A 22 9.28 4.71 -10.37
N GLN A 23 8.80 5.18 -9.21
CA GLN A 23 9.63 5.58 -8.09
C GLN A 23 10.32 4.38 -7.43
N LEU A 24 9.61 3.26 -7.26
CA LEU A 24 10.19 2.01 -6.74
C LEU A 24 11.27 1.46 -7.67
N ASP A 25 11.03 1.40 -8.98
CA ASP A 25 12.00 0.90 -9.95
C ASP A 25 13.28 1.75 -9.98
N LYS A 26 13.13 3.09 -9.87
CA LYS A 26 14.27 4.01 -9.74
C LYS A 26 15.04 3.77 -8.44
N LEU A 27 14.32 3.65 -7.31
CA LEU A 27 14.93 3.42 -6.02
C LEU A 27 15.68 2.07 -5.96
N GLU A 28 15.12 1.02 -6.57
CA GLU A 28 15.77 -0.29 -6.67
C GLU A 28 17.06 -0.22 -7.50
N ALA A 29 17.02 0.51 -8.62
CA ALA A 29 18.21 0.74 -9.44
C ALA A 29 19.28 1.54 -8.71
N ASP A 30 18.90 2.59 -7.98
CA ASP A 30 19.83 3.44 -7.23
C ASP A 30 20.41 2.70 -6.02
N ALA A 31 19.61 1.88 -5.32
CA ALA A 31 20.08 1.02 -4.24
C ALA A 31 21.08 -0.04 -4.73
N THR A 32 20.90 -0.58 -5.93
CA THR A 32 21.79 -1.59 -6.51
C THR A 32 23.11 -0.99 -7.03
N ARG A 33 23.12 0.28 -7.48
CA ARG A 33 24.31 0.95 -8.02
C ARG A 33 25.32 1.39 -6.95
N GLY A 34 24.90 1.49 -5.68
CA GLY A 34 25.76 1.57 -4.50
C GLY A 34 27.05 2.40 -4.64
N GLN A 35 26.96 3.73 -4.53
CA GLN A 35 28.11 4.56 -4.14
C GLN A 35 27.81 5.29 -2.82
N GLY A 36 28.09 4.60 -1.72
CA GLY A 36 28.71 5.07 -0.46
C GLY A 36 28.24 6.33 0.31
N GLY A 37 27.36 7.19 -0.22
CA GLY A 37 27.09 8.51 0.38
C GLY A 37 25.66 8.77 0.85
N ASP A 38 24.66 8.12 0.26
CA ASP A 38 23.26 8.58 0.37
C ASP A 38 22.28 7.54 0.96
N GLN A 39 22.76 6.63 1.80
CA GLN A 39 21.89 5.61 2.44
C GLN A 39 20.71 6.26 3.18
N GLU A 40 20.93 7.38 3.87
CA GLU A 40 19.88 8.12 4.56
C GLU A 40 18.84 8.70 3.57
N ALA A 41 19.30 9.22 2.43
CA ALA A 41 18.42 9.73 1.38
C ALA A 41 17.57 8.62 0.73
N LEU A 42 18.16 7.43 0.52
CA LEU A 42 17.46 6.25 0.03
C LEU A 42 16.40 5.77 1.03
N LEU A 43 16.72 5.77 2.33
CA LEU A 43 15.77 5.42 3.39
C LEU A 43 14.61 6.42 3.46
N LYS A 44 14.89 7.71 3.39
CA LYS A 44 13.85 8.74 3.35
C LYS A 44 12.95 8.57 2.12
N SER A 45 13.52 8.25 0.97
CA SER A 45 12.76 7.99 -0.25
C SER A 45 11.89 6.75 -0.12
N LEU A 46 12.40 5.68 0.49
CA LEU A 46 11.64 4.46 0.79
C LEU A 46 10.45 4.76 1.72
N ASP A 47 10.65 5.59 2.74
CA ASP A 47 9.63 6.02 3.69
C ASP A 47 8.53 6.83 3.00
N MET A 48 8.92 7.80 2.17
CA MET A 48 7.98 8.60 1.38
C MET A 48 7.12 7.74 0.46
N ILE A 49 7.73 6.78 -0.25
CA ILE A 49 6.98 5.84 -1.10
C ILE A 49 6.02 4.98 -0.26
N GLY A 50 6.46 4.55 0.91
CA GLY A 50 5.61 3.84 1.88
C GLY A 50 4.37 4.65 2.25
N ASP A 51 4.54 5.93 2.60
CA ASP A 51 3.42 6.82 2.92
C ASP A 51 2.48 7.01 1.73
N GLN A 52 3.00 7.17 0.51
CA GLN A 52 2.18 7.26 -0.71
C GLN A 52 1.33 5.99 -0.93
N ILE A 53 1.86 4.80 -0.65
CA ILE A 53 1.10 3.54 -0.74
C ILE A 53 -0.06 3.52 0.27
N VAL A 54 0.18 4.00 1.51
CA VAL A 54 -0.86 4.13 2.54
C VAL A 54 -1.95 5.10 2.08
N ASP A 55 -1.55 6.26 1.58
CA ASP A 55 -2.48 7.30 1.13
C ASP A 55 -3.31 6.82 -0.06
N LEU A 56 -2.70 6.12 -1.03
CA LEU A 56 -3.42 5.51 -2.14
C LEU A 56 -4.43 4.46 -1.68
N LYS A 57 -4.07 3.63 -0.68
CA LYS A 57 -5.01 2.67 -0.09
C LYS A 57 -6.17 3.38 0.61
N GLY A 58 -5.87 4.41 1.39
CA GLY A 58 -6.85 5.25 2.07
C GLY A 58 -7.80 5.92 1.07
N PHE A 59 -7.26 6.47 -0.01
CA PHE A 59 -8.01 7.07 -1.11
C PHE A 59 -8.98 6.07 -1.76
N ALA A 60 -8.52 4.86 -2.08
CA ALA A 60 -9.37 3.83 -2.65
C ALA A 60 -10.54 3.46 -1.72
N LEU A 61 -10.26 3.25 -0.43
CA LEU A 61 -11.27 2.90 0.57
C LEU A 61 -12.27 4.05 0.79
N LEU A 62 -11.78 5.30 0.87
CA LEU A 62 -12.62 6.48 1.06
C LEU A 62 -13.60 6.64 -0.10
N ASN A 63 -13.12 6.50 -1.34
CA ASN A 63 -13.97 6.58 -2.52
C ASN A 63 -14.97 5.42 -2.59
N PHE A 64 -14.56 4.19 -2.28
CA PHE A 64 -15.48 3.04 -2.21
C PHE A 64 -16.64 3.29 -1.24
N THR A 65 -16.31 3.75 -0.02
CA THR A 65 -17.32 4.05 0.99
C THR A 65 -18.16 5.27 0.60
N GLY A 66 -17.56 6.27 -0.05
CA GLY A 66 -18.23 7.44 -0.62
C GLY A 66 -19.31 7.06 -1.64
N PHE A 67 -18.96 6.25 -2.66
CA PHE A 67 -19.92 5.75 -3.64
C PHE A 67 -21.07 5.00 -2.96
N ARG A 68 -20.76 4.08 -2.05
CA ARG A 68 -21.80 3.33 -1.30
C ARG A 68 -22.74 4.26 -0.53
N LYS A 69 -22.22 5.28 0.15
CA LYS A 69 -23.02 6.24 0.92
C LYS A 69 -23.93 7.09 0.02
N ILE A 70 -23.40 7.60 -1.08
CA ILE A 70 -24.17 8.41 -2.05
C ILE A 70 -25.29 7.57 -2.67
N LEU A 71 -24.99 6.36 -3.11
CA LEU A 71 -25.99 5.44 -3.66
C LEU A 71 -27.06 5.07 -2.63
N LYS A 72 -26.67 4.79 -1.38
CA LYS A 72 -27.61 4.50 -0.30
C LYS A 72 -28.54 5.69 -0.02
N LYS A 73 -28.01 6.91 -0.06
CA LYS A 73 -28.81 8.14 0.09
C LYS A 73 -29.77 8.30 -1.09
N TYR A 74 -29.29 8.09 -2.31
CA TYR A 74 -30.10 8.17 -3.51
C TYR A 74 -31.25 7.16 -3.49
N ASP A 75 -30.98 5.86 -3.28
CA ASP A 75 -32.00 4.80 -3.21
C ASP A 75 -33.07 5.11 -2.15
N LYS A 76 -32.65 5.65 -0.99
CA LYS A 76 -33.59 6.04 0.07
C LYS A 76 -34.56 7.16 -0.36
N TRP A 77 -34.08 8.14 -1.13
CA TRP A 77 -34.86 9.29 -1.58
C TRP A 77 -35.72 8.96 -2.81
N SER A 78 -35.14 8.28 -3.79
CA SER A 78 -35.79 7.95 -5.07
C SER A 78 -36.66 6.70 -5.02
N LYS A 79 -36.59 5.92 -3.92
CA LYS A 79 -37.22 4.59 -3.79
C LYS A 79 -36.78 3.60 -4.88
N SER A 80 -35.61 3.83 -5.46
CA SER A 80 -34.98 2.95 -6.44
C SER A 80 -34.02 1.96 -5.77
N SER A 81 -33.46 1.04 -6.55
CA SER A 81 -32.47 0.05 -6.11
C SER A 81 -31.28 0.01 -7.07
N VAL A 82 -30.57 1.14 -7.20
CA VAL A 82 -29.39 1.24 -8.09
C VAL A 82 -28.09 0.86 -7.39
N LEU A 83 -28.07 0.83 -6.05
CA LEU A 83 -26.86 0.52 -5.27
C LEU A 83 -26.21 -0.82 -5.66
N PRO A 84 -26.94 -1.96 -5.73
CA PRO A 84 -26.30 -3.25 -6.03
C PRO A 84 -25.64 -3.25 -7.41
N TRP A 85 -26.33 -2.71 -8.41
CA TRP A 85 -25.85 -2.65 -9.78
C TRP A 85 -24.62 -1.76 -9.92
N PHE A 86 -24.65 -0.54 -9.36
CA PHE A 86 -23.52 0.38 -9.49
C PHE A 86 -22.32 -0.08 -8.64
N MET A 87 -22.53 -0.63 -7.45
CA MET A 87 -21.43 -1.13 -6.63
C MET A 87 -20.72 -2.32 -7.29
N ALA A 88 -21.42 -3.15 -8.08
CA ALA A 88 -20.78 -4.20 -8.87
C ALA A 88 -19.80 -3.61 -9.91
N MET A 89 -20.08 -2.42 -10.45
CA MET A 89 -19.16 -1.71 -11.32
C MET A 89 -17.98 -1.13 -10.54
N VAL A 90 -18.21 -0.54 -9.37
CA VAL A 90 -17.15 0.02 -8.51
C VAL A 90 -16.14 -1.06 -8.11
N VAL A 91 -16.59 -2.26 -7.75
CA VAL A 91 -15.71 -3.39 -7.39
C VAL A 91 -14.83 -3.83 -8.56
N LYS A 92 -15.31 -3.69 -9.80
CA LYS A 92 -14.56 -4.03 -11.02
C LYS A 92 -13.72 -2.87 -11.55
N ALA A 93 -13.82 -1.69 -10.96
CA ALA A 93 -13.11 -0.51 -11.45
C ALA A 93 -11.60 -0.61 -11.17
N PRO A 94 -10.74 0.00 -12.00
CA PRO A 94 -9.28 -0.03 -11.83
C PRO A 94 -8.81 0.40 -10.44
N LEU A 95 -9.52 1.35 -9.82
CA LEU A 95 -9.32 1.79 -8.43
C LEU A 95 -9.25 0.63 -7.42
N MET A 96 -10.07 -0.41 -7.61
CA MET A 96 -10.15 -1.56 -6.69
C MET A 96 -9.20 -2.69 -7.06
N SER A 97 -8.67 -2.71 -8.29
CA SER A 97 -7.76 -3.74 -8.78
C SER A 97 -6.28 -3.41 -8.56
N ILE A 98 -5.97 -2.38 -7.79
CA ILE A 98 -4.59 -2.02 -7.47
C ILE A 98 -3.98 -3.10 -6.58
N ASP A 99 -2.92 -3.73 -7.08
CA ASP A 99 -2.16 -4.75 -6.35
C ASP A 99 -1.19 -4.09 -5.36
N PHE A 100 -1.68 -3.87 -4.14
CA PHE A 100 -0.87 -3.36 -3.03
C PHE A 100 0.16 -4.37 -2.53
N ASP A 101 -0.05 -5.68 -2.75
CA ASP A 101 0.89 -6.70 -2.30
C ASP A 101 2.14 -6.69 -3.18
N ALA A 102 1.99 -6.46 -4.49
CA ALA A 102 3.12 -6.21 -5.39
C ALA A 102 3.95 -4.98 -4.95
N PHE A 103 3.30 -3.90 -4.52
CA PHE A 103 4.02 -2.72 -3.98
C PHE A 103 4.81 -3.05 -2.73
N ILE A 104 4.20 -3.79 -1.79
CA ILE A 104 4.87 -4.21 -0.55
C ILE A 104 6.08 -5.09 -0.86
N GLN A 105 5.98 -5.99 -1.83
CA GLN A 105 7.10 -6.85 -2.25
C GLN A 105 8.23 -6.03 -2.88
N SER A 106 7.92 -5.10 -3.80
CA SER A 106 8.93 -4.21 -4.39
C SER A 106 9.61 -3.33 -3.33
N LEU A 107 8.85 -2.82 -2.37
CA LEU A 107 9.37 -2.04 -1.26
C LEU A 107 10.30 -2.88 -0.37
N ASN A 108 9.97 -4.13 -0.09
CA ASN A 108 10.83 -5.07 0.63
C ASN A 108 12.16 -5.31 -0.13
N ARG A 109 12.12 -5.52 -1.46
CA ARG A 109 13.33 -5.67 -2.27
C ARG A 109 14.24 -4.44 -2.18
N CYS A 110 13.65 -3.25 -2.27
CA CYS A 110 14.40 -1.99 -2.08
C CYS A 110 15.02 -1.92 -0.68
N ALA A 111 14.27 -2.24 0.37
CA ALA A 111 14.77 -2.25 1.75
C ALA A 111 15.94 -3.22 1.96
N MET A 112 15.88 -4.40 1.32
CA MET A 112 16.97 -5.37 1.33
C MET A 112 18.21 -4.86 0.58
N ALA A 113 18.03 -4.24 -0.58
CA ALA A 113 19.12 -3.67 -1.37
C ALA A 113 19.84 -2.52 -0.64
N ILE A 114 19.09 -1.67 0.07
CA ILE A 114 19.63 -0.58 0.90
C ILE A 114 20.39 -1.13 2.12
N GLY A 115 20.16 -2.39 2.49
CA GLY A 115 20.84 -3.01 3.61
C GLY A 115 20.37 -2.46 4.95
N ILE A 116 19.05 -2.36 5.16
CA ILE A 116 18.47 -2.21 6.51
C ILE A 116 18.72 -3.50 7.30
N ARG A 117 19.99 -3.84 7.55
CA ARG A 117 20.37 -4.72 8.63
C ARG A 117 20.30 -3.85 9.86
N LYS A 118 19.24 -4.02 10.66
CA LYS A 118 19.38 -3.73 12.09
C LYS A 118 20.56 -4.59 12.53
N SER A 119 21.67 -3.94 12.87
CA SER A 119 22.87 -4.63 13.37
C SER A 119 22.40 -5.58 14.47
N SER A 120 22.63 -6.87 14.29
CA SER A 120 22.53 -7.84 15.35
C SER A 120 23.47 -7.38 16.46
N GLY A 121 22.93 -6.64 17.43
CA GLY A 121 23.64 -6.35 18.67
C GLY A 121 24.04 -7.67 19.33
N PRO A 122 25.10 -7.68 20.14
CA PRO A 122 25.67 -8.91 20.68
C PRO A 122 24.58 -9.72 21.38
N SER A 123 24.29 -10.92 20.85
CA SER A 123 23.27 -11.82 21.36
C SER A 123 23.75 -12.44 22.67
N THR A 124 23.59 -11.71 23.77
CA THR A 124 23.68 -12.24 25.14
C THR A 124 22.30 -12.52 25.74
N ALA A 125 21.23 -12.38 24.97
CA ALA A 125 19.86 -12.63 25.42
C ALA A 125 19.48 -14.11 25.23
N THR A 126 19.20 -14.79 26.33
CA THR A 126 18.49 -16.09 26.37
C THR A 126 17.29 -16.04 25.43
N THR A 127 17.24 -16.93 24.44
CA THR A 127 16.13 -17.01 23.48
C THR A 127 14.88 -17.50 24.20
N MET A 128 14.02 -16.57 24.62
CA MET A 128 12.68 -16.89 25.08
C MET A 128 11.75 -16.98 23.89
N ASN A 129 11.29 -18.18 23.57
CA ASN A 129 10.26 -18.39 22.57
C ASN A 129 8.90 -17.95 23.16
N GLY A 130 8.41 -16.79 22.74
CA GLY A 130 7.10 -16.25 23.13
C GLY A 130 6.23 -15.93 21.92
N ASN A 131 4.94 -16.27 21.98
CA ASN A 131 3.96 -15.84 20.99
C ASN A 131 3.20 -14.62 21.54
N LEU A 132 3.18 -13.52 20.77
CA LEU A 132 2.46 -12.30 21.13
C LEU A 132 1.43 -11.99 20.04
N THR A 133 0.19 -11.73 20.45
CA THR A 133 -0.90 -11.34 19.56
C THR A 133 -1.22 -9.88 19.79
N PHE A 134 -1.25 -9.09 18.71
CA PHE A 134 -1.60 -7.66 18.75
C PHE A 134 -2.88 -7.42 17.95
N LEU A 135 -3.72 -6.52 18.43
CA LEU A 135 -4.85 -5.99 17.67
C LEU A 135 -4.38 -4.76 16.92
N VAL A 136 -4.66 -4.70 15.61
CA VAL A 136 -4.27 -3.58 14.75
C VAL A 136 -5.53 -2.95 14.19
N ASP A 137 -5.64 -1.63 14.30
CA ASP A 137 -6.76 -0.90 13.72
C ASP A 137 -6.79 -1.04 12.20
N PRO A 138 -7.97 -1.20 11.57
CA PRO A 138 -8.07 -1.36 10.11
C PRO A 138 -7.45 -0.20 9.31
N GLN A 139 -7.39 1.00 9.89
CA GLN A 139 -6.76 2.16 9.27
C GLN A 139 -5.23 2.07 9.28
N ASP A 140 -4.66 1.50 10.34
CA ASP A 140 -3.21 1.32 10.51
C ASP A 140 -2.70 0.01 9.93
N ALA A 141 -3.58 -0.89 9.51
CA ALA A 141 -3.21 -2.19 8.95
C ALA A 141 -2.20 -2.06 7.79
N MET A 142 -2.39 -1.10 6.87
CA MET A 142 -1.46 -0.90 5.76
C MET A 142 -0.11 -0.34 6.24
N ARG A 143 -0.12 0.62 7.18
CA ARG A 143 1.10 1.17 7.79
C ARG A 143 1.90 0.07 8.48
N ALA A 144 1.23 -0.80 9.23
CA ALA A 144 1.84 -1.95 9.88
C ALA A 144 2.48 -2.91 8.85
N ARG A 145 1.78 -3.23 7.75
CA ARG A 145 2.34 -4.08 6.68
C ARG A 145 3.60 -3.48 6.05
N ILE A 146 3.61 -2.18 5.78
CA ILE A 146 4.77 -1.48 5.22
C ILE A 146 5.92 -1.45 6.23
N ALA A 147 5.63 -1.15 7.51
CA ALA A 147 6.64 -1.18 8.56
C ALA A 147 7.26 -2.58 8.72
N LEU A 148 6.46 -3.64 8.62
CA LEU A 148 6.95 -5.02 8.63
C LEU A 148 7.80 -5.31 7.39
N ALA A 149 7.34 -4.93 6.20
CA ALA A 149 8.07 -5.16 4.95
C ALA A 149 9.42 -4.42 4.87
N LYS A 150 9.56 -3.27 5.55
CA LYS A 150 10.83 -2.55 5.64
C LYS A 150 11.85 -3.22 6.57
N ASN A 151 11.36 -3.83 7.66
CA ASN A 151 12.22 -4.28 8.77
C ASN A 151 12.42 -5.80 8.81
N LEU A 152 11.54 -6.57 8.17
CA LEU A 152 11.62 -8.02 8.10
C LEU A 152 11.92 -8.43 6.67
N ILE A 153 12.83 -9.39 6.51
CA ILE A 153 13.00 -10.11 5.24
C ILE A 153 11.77 -11.00 5.09
N ILE A 154 10.79 -10.53 4.32
CA ILE A 154 9.71 -11.37 3.85
C ILE A 154 10.32 -12.18 2.72
N ALA A 155 10.83 -13.38 3.03
CA ALA A 155 11.24 -14.30 1.98
C ALA A 155 10.07 -14.47 1.01
N PRO A 156 10.30 -14.42 -0.32
CA PRO A 156 9.24 -14.68 -1.28
C PRO A 156 8.75 -16.12 -1.04
N GLY A 157 7.60 -16.24 -0.38
CA GLY A 157 6.94 -17.50 -0.16
C GLY A 157 6.54 -18.06 -1.51
N SER A 158 7.17 -19.17 -1.87
CA SER A 158 6.75 -20.10 -2.92
C SER A 158 5.25 -20.35 -2.84
N GLN A 159 4.52 -19.80 -3.81
CA GLN A 159 3.29 -20.42 -4.31
C GLN A 159 3.66 -21.51 -5.31
#